data_AF-A0A3B9SRU7-F1
#
_entry.id   AF-A0A3B9SRU7-F1
#
_cell.length_a   1.000
_cell.length_b   1.000
_cell.length_c   1.000
_cell.angle_alpha   90.00
_cell.angle_beta   90.00
_cell.angle_gamma   90.00
#
_symmetry.space_group_name_H-M   'P 1'
#
loop_
_entity.id
_entity.type
_entity.pdbx_description
1 polymer ?
#
loop_
_entity_poly.entity_id
_entity_poly.type
_entity_poly.pdbx_seq_one_letter_code
_entity_poly.pdbx_strand_id
1 'polypeptide(L)'
;CGAVALVISTRNHKAYWLEIGCAVCEAMHLFRFSPHELFTPDITHILCHESELELAHLGPREKVEQYVRNRTEALEALVEEMGGSNYFTNAEIMLGTLTHVHFLAEEGNLVCPCGKSRIELEIFPDRLELHCRNCQRFRIFYAQTERDLDRLTRLDCIELTRQVLVGRKKHRKRDKH
;
A
#
# COMPACT_ATOMS: atom_id res chain seq x y z
N CYS A 1 10.48 -9.74 -9.36
CA CYS A 1 10.79 -11.02 -8.67
C CYS A 1 9.93 -12.12 -9.31
N GLY A 2 10.45 -13.31 -9.58
CA GLY A 2 9.74 -14.39 -10.30
C GLY A 2 8.69 -15.15 -9.48
N ALA A 3 8.06 -14.50 -8.49
CA ALA A 3 7.04 -15.11 -7.66
C ALA A 3 5.74 -15.26 -8.45
N VAL A 4 5.08 -16.42 -8.31
CA VAL A 4 3.81 -16.69 -8.99
C VAL A 4 2.70 -15.91 -8.27
N ALA A 5 2.07 -14.98 -8.97
CA ALA A 5 0.99 -14.15 -8.41
C ALA A 5 -0.37 -14.87 -8.41
N LEU A 6 -0.64 -15.69 -9.43
CA LEU A 6 -1.89 -16.41 -9.63
C LEU A 6 -1.64 -17.64 -10.52
N VAL A 7 -2.21 -18.79 -10.14
CA VAL A 7 -2.29 -19.97 -11.03
C VAL A 7 -3.74 -20.17 -11.45
N ILE A 8 -3.96 -20.34 -12.75
CA ILE A 8 -5.29 -20.66 -13.30
C ILE A 8 -5.24 -22.05 -13.92
N SER A 9 -6.09 -22.94 -13.46
CA SER A 9 -6.27 -24.26 -14.05
C SER A 9 -7.71 -24.46 -14.55
N THR A 10 -7.91 -25.32 -15.55
CA THR A 10 -9.23 -25.60 -16.11
C THR A 10 -9.37 -27.06 -16.52
N ARG A 11 -10.61 -27.54 -16.53
CA ARG A 11 -10.98 -28.85 -17.08
C ARG A 11 -12.07 -28.67 -18.12
N ASN A 12 -11.72 -28.93 -19.38
CA ASN A 12 -12.62 -28.85 -20.54
C ASN A 12 -13.34 -27.49 -20.68
N HIS A 13 -12.77 -26.39 -20.17
CA HIS A 13 -13.38 -25.06 -20.16
C HIS A 13 -14.77 -24.98 -19.50
N LYS A 14 -15.12 -25.97 -18.67
CA LYS A 14 -16.40 -26.00 -17.92
C LYS A 14 -16.28 -25.43 -16.52
N ALA A 15 -15.06 -25.36 -16.01
CA ALA A 15 -14.74 -24.81 -14.72
C ALA A 15 -13.30 -24.33 -14.72
N TYR A 16 -13.06 -23.27 -13.96
CA TYR A 16 -11.76 -22.67 -13.73
C TYR A 16 -11.49 -22.67 -12.24
N TRP A 17 -10.24 -22.94 -11.88
CA TRP A 17 -9.75 -22.87 -10.52
C TRP A 17 -8.62 -21.87 -10.47
N LEU A 18 -8.74 -20.90 -9.57
CA LEU A 18 -7.77 -19.85 -9.33
C LEU A 18 -7.10 -20.11 -7.98
N GLU A 19 -5.79 -20.25 -7.99
CA GLU A 19 -4.97 -20.41 -6.79
C GLU A 19 -4.20 -19.12 -6.53
N ILE A 20 -4.50 -18.47 -5.40
CA ILE A 20 -3.92 -17.18 -5.01
C ILE A 20 -3.39 -17.29 -3.58
N GLY A 21 -2.15 -16.85 -3.37
CA GLY A 21 -1.57 -16.78 -2.03
C GLY A 21 -2.04 -15.54 -1.28
N CYS A 22 -2.41 -15.70 -0.01
CA CYS A 22 -2.66 -14.59 0.89
C CYS A 22 -1.45 -14.36 1.78
N ALA A 23 -0.95 -13.11 1.81
CA ALA A 23 0.16 -12.75 2.67
C ALA A 23 -0.24 -12.68 4.17
N VAL A 24 -1.53 -12.49 4.46
CA VAL A 24 -2.02 -12.25 5.83
C VAL A 24 -2.34 -13.55 6.56
N CYS A 25 -3.12 -14.45 5.96
CA CYS A 25 -3.40 -15.76 6.57
C CYS A 25 -2.36 -16.82 6.19
N GLU A 26 -1.35 -16.44 5.41
CA GLU A 26 -0.24 -17.30 4.94
C GLU A 26 -0.71 -18.57 4.21
N ALA A 27 -1.94 -18.57 3.67
CA ALA A 27 -2.55 -19.71 3.00
C ALA A 27 -2.68 -19.52 1.48
N MET A 28 -2.73 -20.63 0.75
CA MET A 28 -3.13 -20.66 -0.66
C MET A 28 -4.64 -20.86 -0.74
N HIS A 29 -5.34 -19.90 -1.34
CA HIS A 29 -6.79 -19.97 -1.56
C HIS A 29 -7.11 -20.52 -2.94
N LEU A 30 -8.09 -21.41 -2.99
CA LEU A 30 -8.61 -22.02 -4.21
C LEU A 30 -10.04 -21.53 -4.48
N PHE A 31 -10.21 -20.75 -5.53
CA PHE A 31 -11.53 -20.25 -5.95
C PHE A 31 -11.99 -20.98 -7.21
N ARG A 32 -13.23 -21.45 -7.22
CA ARG A 32 -13.84 -22.12 -8.37
C ARG A 32 -14.79 -21.17 -9.07
N PHE A 33 -14.64 -21.03 -10.38
CA PHE A 33 -15.52 -20.26 -11.24
C PHE A 33 -16.07 -21.11 -12.38
N SER A 34 -17.32 -20.87 -12.74
CA SER A 34 -17.85 -21.22 -14.06
C SER A 34 -17.31 -20.25 -15.12
N PRO A 35 -17.40 -20.59 -16.42
CA PRO A 35 -16.96 -19.69 -17.49
C PRO A 35 -17.73 -18.36 -17.47
N HIS A 36 -19.01 -18.38 -17.14
CA HIS A 36 -19.82 -17.17 -17.08
C HIS A 36 -19.41 -16.23 -15.92
N GLU A 37 -19.03 -16.80 -14.77
CA GLU A 37 -18.57 -16.01 -13.63
C GLU A 37 -17.17 -15.45 -13.86
N LEU A 38 -16.29 -16.20 -14.52
CA LEU A 38 -14.91 -15.76 -14.77
C LEU A 38 -14.84 -14.71 -15.89
N PHE A 39 -15.63 -14.89 -16.95
CA PHE A 39 -15.67 -13.99 -18.12
C PHE A 39 -16.91 -13.08 -18.10
N THR A 40 -17.31 -12.66 -16.90
CA THR A 40 -18.38 -11.69 -16.69
C THR A 40 -18.02 -10.33 -17.34
N PRO A 41 -19.01 -9.57 -17.85
CA PRO A 41 -18.78 -8.21 -18.31
C PRO A 41 -18.52 -7.21 -17.19
N ASP A 42 -18.63 -7.59 -15.91
CA ASP A 42 -18.40 -6.73 -14.74
C ASP A 42 -17.14 -7.13 -13.95
N ILE A 43 -16.86 -6.43 -12.84
CA ILE A 43 -15.72 -6.74 -11.96
C ILE A 43 -16.17 -7.69 -10.86
N THR A 44 -15.42 -8.76 -10.68
CA THR A 44 -15.51 -9.69 -9.56
C THR A 44 -14.35 -9.44 -8.61
N HIS A 45 -14.66 -9.26 -7.33
CA HIS A 45 -13.68 -9.09 -6.26
C HIS A 45 -13.43 -10.43 -5.58
N ILE A 46 -12.16 -10.82 -5.48
CA ILE A 46 -11.75 -12.00 -4.73
C ILE A 46 -11.20 -11.53 -3.40
N LEU A 47 -11.81 -12.01 -2.32
CA LEU A 47 -11.45 -11.65 -0.95
C LEU A 47 -10.93 -12.89 -0.22
N CYS A 48 -9.98 -12.70 0.70
CA CYS A 48 -9.67 -13.69 1.71
C CYS A 48 -10.83 -13.74 2.71
N HIS A 49 -11.41 -14.91 2.94
CA HIS A 49 -12.52 -15.03 3.89
C HIS A 49 -12.08 -14.89 5.36
N GLU A 50 -10.79 -15.07 5.65
CA GLU A 50 -10.27 -14.99 7.02
C GLU A 50 -9.85 -13.57 7.41
N SER A 51 -9.24 -12.84 6.49
CA SER A 51 -8.73 -11.49 6.75
C SER A 51 -9.54 -10.37 6.10
N GLU A 52 -10.56 -10.71 5.31
CA GLU A 52 -11.33 -9.77 4.47
C GLU A 52 -10.48 -9.00 3.44
N LEU A 53 -9.19 -9.34 3.29
CA LEU A 53 -8.28 -8.70 2.34
C LEU A 53 -8.70 -8.94 0.88
N GLU A 54 -8.72 -7.88 0.06
CA GLU A 54 -8.86 -7.99 -1.40
C GLU A 54 -7.62 -8.66 -2.00
N LEU A 55 -7.77 -9.90 -2.48
CA LEU A 55 -6.70 -10.69 -3.08
C LEU A 55 -6.53 -10.40 -4.58
N ALA A 56 -7.62 -10.16 -5.31
CA ALA A 56 -7.59 -9.87 -6.74
C ALA A 56 -8.90 -9.25 -7.26
N HIS A 57 -8.81 -8.56 -8.39
CA HIS A 57 -9.96 -8.13 -9.20
C HIS A 57 -9.93 -8.82 -10.56
N LEU A 58 -11.08 -9.35 -10.99
CA LEU A 58 -11.24 -10.03 -12.28
C LEU A 58 -12.34 -9.35 -13.08
N GLY A 59 -12.13 -9.15 -14.38
CA GLY A 59 -13.13 -8.56 -15.26
C GLY A 59 -12.51 -8.00 -16.54
N PRO A 60 -13.30 -7.28 -17.36
CA PRO A 60 -12.78 -6.59 -18.53
C PRO A 60 -11.66 -5.63 -18.15
N ARG A 61 -10.59 -5.63 -18.96
CA ARG A 61 -9.36 -4.86 -18.69
C ARG A 61 -9.67 -3.40 -18.38
N GLU A 62 -10.49 -2.76 -19.21
CA GLU A 62 -10.83 -1.34 -19.08
C GLU A 62 -11.51 -1.04 -17.76
N LYS A 63 -12.40 -1.94 -17.31
CA LYS A 63 -13.13 -1.80 -16.04
C LYS A 63 -12.20 -2.03 -14.85
N VAL A 64 -11.37 -3.08 -14.87
CA VAL A 64 -10.40 -3.35 -13.80
C VAL A 64 -9.40 -2.19 -13.68
N GLU A 65 -8.87 -1.72 -14.80
CA GLU A 65 -7.99 -0.55 -14.78
C GLU A 65 -8.70 0.70 -14.29
N GLN A 66 -9.96 0.94 -14.69
CA GLN A 66 -10.74 2.08 -14.19
C GLN A 66 -11.03 1.98 -12.70
N TYR A 67 -11.36 0.79 -12.18
CA TYR A 67 -11.57 0.58 -10.75
C TYR A 67 -10.30 0.88 -9.95
N VAL A 68 -9.15 0.40 -10.41
CA VAL A 68 -7.85 0.71 -9.81
C VAL A 68 -7.56 2.21 -9.90
N ARG A 69 -7.71 2.82 -11.09
CA ARG A 69 -7.51 4.26 -11.32
C ARG A 69 -8.38 5.12 -10.43
N ASN A 70 -9.68 4.85 -10.33
CA ASN A 70 -10.59 5.65 -9.50
C ASN A 70 -10.17 5.70 -8.02
N ARG A 71 -9.47 4.66 -7.52
CA ARG A 71 -8.93 4.65 -6.14
C ARG A 71 -7.62 5.43 -6.00
N THR A 72 -6.86 5.63 -7.09
CA THR A 72 -5.61 6.41 -7.10
C THR A 72 -5.73 7.82 -7.67
N GLU A 73 -6.77 8.15 -8.44
CA GLU A 73 -6.92 9.43 -9.16
C GLU A 73 -6.78 10.65 -8.25
N ALA A 74 -7.38 10.62 -7.06
CA ALA A 74 -7.27 11.72 -6.10
C ALA A 74 -5.82 11.92 -5.58
N LEU A 75 -5.08 10.82 -5.42
CA LEU A 75 -3.69 10.85 -5.00
C LEU A 75 -2.76 11.23 -6.14
N GLU A 76 -3.06 10.79 -7.37
CA GLU A 76 -2.36 11.19 -8.59
C GLU A 76 -2.47 12.71 -8.80
N ALA A 77 -3.69 13.26 -8.68
CA ALA A 77 -3.93 14.69 -8.75
C ALA A 77 -3.17 15.44 -7.66
N LEU A 78 -3.19 14.94 -6.42
CA LEU A 78 -2.43 15.54 -5.30
C LEU A 78 -0.92 15.56 -5.57
N VAL A 79 -0.36 14.46 -6.09
CA VAL A 79 1.07 14.37 -6.42
C VAL A 79 1.42 15.37 -7.52
N GLU A 80 0.59 15.50 -8.55
CA GLU A 80 0.82 16.43 -9.65
C GLU A 80 0.68 17.89 -9.21
N GLU A 81 -0.32 18.22 -8.38
CA GLU A 81 -0.50 19.55 -7.77
C GLU A 81 0.69 19.96 -6.90
N MET A 82 1.33 19.00 -6.23
CA MET A 82 2.55 19.22 -5.45
C MET A 82 3.80 19.42 -6.33
N GLY A 83 3.68 19.27 -7.66
CA GLY A 83 4.75 19.48 -8.63
C GLY A 83 5.31 18.19 -9.23
N GLY A 84 4.68 17.03 -8.98
CA GLY A 84 4.99 15.76 -9.61
C GLY A 84 6.48 15.44 -9.60
N SER A 85 7.02 15.09 -10.77
CA SER A 85 8.44 14.76 -10.94
C SER A 85 9.41 15.91 -10.67
N ASN A 86 8.94 17.16 -10.61
CA ASN A 86 9.79 18.33 -10.33
C ASN A 86 9.98 18.57 -8.83
N TYR A 87 9.08 18.04 -8.00
CA TYR A 87 9.14 18.17 -6.55
C TYR A 87 9.65 16.89 -5.87
N PHE A 88 9.15 15.73 -6.28
CA PHE A 88 9.48 14.46 -5.65
C PHE A 88 10.77 13.86 -6.19
N THR A 89 11.53 13.19 -5.31
CA THR A 89 12.72 12.42 -5.71
C THR A 89 12.35 11.31 -6.69
N ASN A 90 11.20 10.68 -6.46
CA ASN A 90 10.58 9.75 -7.41
C ASN A 90 9.06 9.82 -7.23
N ALA A 91 8.36 10.46 -8.18
CA ALA A 91 6.92 10.69 -8.10
C ALA A 91 6.09 9.40 -8.16
N GLU A 92 6.53 8.40 -8.92
CA GLU A 92 5.85 7.09 -9.02
C GLU A 92 5.95 6.33 -7.69
N ILE A 93 7.14 6.29 -7.09
CA ILE A 93 7.33 5.68 -5.77
C ILE A 93 6.56 6.44 -4.69
N MET A 94 6.54 7.77 -4.75
CA MET A 94 5.74 8.59 -3.83
C MET A 94 4.26 8.30 -3.94
N LEU A 95 3.72 8.25 -5.16
CA LEU A 95 2.32 7.89 -5.40
C LEU A 95 2.02 6.52 -4.81
N GLY A 96 2.82 5.49 -5.11
CA GLY A 96 2.64 4.16 -4.54
C GLY A 96 2.70 4.15 -3.01
N THR A 97 3.57 4.97 -2.42
CA THR A 97 3.69 5.11 -0.96
C THR A 97 2.43 5.75 -0.36
N LEU A 98 1.93 6.82 -0.96
CA LEU A 98 0.69 7.49 -0.56
C LEU A 98 -0.51 6.55 -0.68
N THR A 99 -0.62 5.82 -1.79
CA THR A 99 -1.68 4.85 -2.03
C THR A 99 -1.72 3.77 -0.96
N HIS A 100 -0.58 3.18 -0.61
CA HIS A 100 -0.54 2.13 0.43
C HIS A 100 -0.86 2.68 1.83
N VAL A 101 -0.36 3.87 2.17
CA VAL A 101 -0.70 4.52 3.45
C VAL A 101 -2.19 4.85 3.51
N HIS A 102 -2.78 5.35 2.42
CA HIS A 102 -4.20 5.67 2.34
C HIS A 102 -5.05 4.41 2.49
N PHE A 103 -4.71 3.33 1.77
CA PHE A 103 -5.37 2.03 1.89
C PHE A 103 -5.38 1.52 3.34
N LEU A 104 -4.23 1.51 4.02
CA LEU A 104 -4.16 1.08 5.41
C LEU A 104 -4.98 1.99 6.36
N ALA A 105 -5.13 3.27 6.04
CA ALA A 105 -5.97 4.18 6.81
C ALA A 105 -7.46 3.89 6.59
N GLU A 106 -7.89 3.60 5.35
CA GLU A 106 -9.26 3.19 5.03
C GLU A 106 -9.66 1.90 5.74
N GLU A 107 -8.76 0.92 5.79
CA GLU A 107 -8.95 -0.37 6.47
C GLU A 107 -8.82 -0.28 8.00
N GLY A 108 -8.56 0.91 8.56
CA GLY A 108 -8.37 1.09 10.01
C GLY A 108 -7.06 0.53 10.57
N ASN A 109 -6.13 0.14 9.70
CA ASN A 109 -4.83 -0.45 10.02
C ASN A 109 -3.71 0.58 10.25
N LEU A 110 -4.04 1.88 10.29
CA LEU A 110 -3.14 2.95 10.73
C LEU A 110 -3.43 3.31 12.20
N VAL A 111 -2.61 2.79 13.11
CA VAL A 111 -2.90 2.80 14.55
C VAL A 111 -1.87 3.58 15.36
N CYS A 112 -2.36 4.26 16.40
CA CYS A 112 -1.52 4.84 17.42
C CYS A 112 -1.75 4.14 18.77
N PRO A 113 -0.69 3.69 19.48
CA PRO A 113 -0.83 3.06 20.81
C PRO A 113 -1.46 3.95 21.89
N CYS A 114 -1.71 5.24 21.63
CA CYS A 114 -2.47 6.08 22.55
C CYS A 114 -4.00 5.93 22.42
N GLY A 115 -4.47 5.15 21.45
CA GLY A 115 -5.90 4.90 21.23
C GLY A 115 -6.68 6.06 20.62
N LYS A 116 -6.00 7.10 20.12
CA LYS A 116 -6.62 8.22 19.39
C LYS A 116 -6.34 8.11 17.91
N SER A 117 -7.37 8.32 17.08
CA SER A 117 -7.33 8.21 15.61
C SER A 117 -6.93 9.49 14.89
N ARG A 118 -6.43 10.51 15.59
CA ARG A 118 -5.95 11.76 14.96
C ARG A 118 -4.48 11.62 14.55
N ILE A 119 -4.28 10.99 13.40
CA ILE A 119 -2.98 10.84 12.74
C ILE A 119 -2.98 11.78 11.53
N GLU A 120 -1.95 12.60 11.44
CA GLU A 120 -1.74 13.51 10.31
C GLU A 120 -0.57 13.05 9.46
N LEU A 121 -0.66 13.33 8.16
CA LEU A 121 0.35 12.99 7.18
C LEU A 121 1.04 14.27 6.71
N GLU A 122 2.36 14.30 6.81
CA GLU A 122 3.22 15.31 6.22
C GLU A 122 4.00 14.70 5.04
N ILE A 123 3.98 15.39 3.91
CA ILE A 123 4.57 14.93 2.66
C ILE A 123 5.81 15.78 2.36
N PHE A 124 6.95 15.12 2.16
CA PHE A 124 8.22 15.74 1.78
C PHE A 124 8.71 15.17 0.43
N PRO A 125 9.67 15.81 -0.25
CA PRO A 125 10.19 15.34 -1.54
C PRO A 125 10.69 13.89 -1.55
N ASP A 126 11.14 13.38 -0.41
CA ASP A 126 11.85 12.11 -0.28
C ASP A 126 11.20 11.12 0.70
N ARG A 127 10.12 11.54 1.40
CA ARG A 127 9.49 10.75 2.47
C ARG A 127 8.10 11.23 2.86
N LEU A 128 7.38 10.34 3.52
CA LEU A 128 6.15 10.61 4.26
C LEU A 128 6.41 10.54 5.76
N GLU A 129 5.80 11.42 6.52
CA GLU A 129 5.81 11.39 7.99
C GLU A 129 4.39 11.34 8.53
N LEU A 130 4.09 10.34 9.35
CA LEU A 130 2.79 10.17 10.00
C LEU A 130 2.93 10.57 11.46
N HIS A 131 2.11 11.51 11.94
CA HIS A 131 2.20 12.10 13.26
C HIS A 131 0.89 11.97 14.04
N CYS A 132 0.94 11.40 15.25
CA CYS A 132 -0.20 11.46 16.16
C CYS A 132 -0.26 12.82 16.86
N ARG A 133 -1.31 13.60 16.62
CA ARG A 133 -1.50 14.91 17.26
C ARG A 133 -1.72 14.83 18.78
N ASN A 134 -2.06 13.67 19.31
CA ASN A 134 -2.36 13.50 20.73
C ASN A 134 -1.13 13.14 21.58
N CYS A 135 -0.26 12.25 21.09
CA CYS A 135 0.88 11.75 21.87
C CYS A 135 2.24 11.94 21.19
N GLN A 136 2.29 12.67 20.07
CA GLN A 136 3.51 13.01 19.33
C GLN A 136 4.35 11.80 18.87
N ARG A 137 3.75 10.60 18.85
CA ARG A 137 4.35 9.44 18.20
C ARG A 137 4.30 9.66 16.70
N PHE A 138 5.32 9.18 16.00
CA PHE A 138 5.37 9.31 14.56
C PHE A 138 6.02 8.09 13.90
N ARG A 139 5.90 8.02 12.59
CA ARG A 139 6.56 7.03 11.75
C ARG A 139 6.93 7.67 10.42
N ILE A 140 8.10 7.32 9.89
CA ILE A 140 8.64 7.86 8.65
C ILE A 140 8.77 6.73 7.64
N PHE A 141 8.33 7.00 6.42
CA PHE A 141 8.52 6.13 5.26
C PHE A 141 9.24 6.92 4.18
N TYR A 142 10.45 6.49 3.83
CA TYR A 142 11.12 7.02 2.66
C TYR A 142 10.39 6.58 1.39
N ALA A 143 10.47 7.39 0.34
CA ALA A 143 9.77 7.16 -0.92
C ALA A 143 10.67 7.52 -2.11
N GLN A 144 11.88 6.96 -2.13
CA GLN A 144 12.90 7.29 -3.13
C GLN A 144 13.16 6.13 -4.09
N THR A 145 12.99 4.89 -3.62
CA THR A 145 13.34 3.68 -4.36
C THR A 145 12.23 2.63 -4.30
N GLU A 146 12.21 1.72 -5.27
CA GLU A 146 11.34 0.53 -5.26
C GLU A 146 11.47 -0.27 -3.96
N ARG A 147 12.68 -0.34 -3.38
CA ARG A 147 12.92 -1.02 -2.10
C ARG A 147 12.26 -0.34 -0.91
N ASP A 148 12.00 0.97 -1.00
CA ASP A 148 11.27 1.68 0.05
C ASP A 148 9.80 1.31 -0.02
N LEU A 149 9.23 1.35 -1.22
CA LEU A 149 7.84 0.94 -1.48
C LEU A 149 7.61 -0.52 -1.09
N ASP A 150 8.47 -1.44 -1.54
CA ASP A 150 8.42 -2.87 -1.21
C ASP A 150 8.44 -3.16 0.29
N ARG A 151 9.10 -2.32 1.09
CA ARG A 151 9.14 -2.48 2.55
C ARG A 151 7.84 -2.02 3.18
N LEU A 152 7.24 -0.96 2.65
CA LEU A 152 5.95 -0.44 3.11
C LEU A 152 4.80 -1.37 2.72
N THR A 153 4.78 -1.88 1.49
CA THR A 153 3.69 -2.74 0.98
C THR A 153 3.60 -4.09 1.66
N ARG A 154 4.68 -4.53 2.34
CA ARG A 154 4.70 -5.73 3.19
C ARG A 154 4.09 -5.51 4.59
N LEU A 155 3.69 -4.29 4.92
CA LEU A 155 3.07 -3.98 6.19
C LEU A 155 1.55 -4.07 6.04
N ASP A 156 0.95 -4.96 6.83
CA ASP A 156 -0.52 -5.05 6.97
C ASP A 156 -1.06 -4.03 7.98
N CYS A 157 -0.18 -3.45 8.81
CA CYS A 157 -0.52 -2.44 9.80
C CYS A 157 0.63 -1.47 10.06
N ILE A 158 0.29 -0.18 10.16
CA ILE A 158 1.21 0.88 10.56
C ILE A 158 0.90 1.27 12.00
N GLU A 159 1.70 0.78 12.93
CA GLU A 159 1.75 1.30 14.29
C GLU A 159 2.73 2.49 14.40
N LEU A 160 2.29 3.61 14.98
CA LEU A 160 3.17 4.75 15.29
C LEU A 160 4.06 4.45 16.50
N THR A 161 5.35 4.76 16.38
CA THR A 161 6.34 4.48 17.42
C THR A 161 6.73 5.72 18.23
N ARG A 162 7.20 5.52 19.46
CA ARG A 162 7.90 6.59 20.19
C ARG A 162 9.31 6.72 19.64
N GLN A 163 9.77 7.95 19.52
CA GLN A 163 11.17 8.23 19.27
C GLN A 163 12.02 7.59 20.38
N VAL A 164 12.91 6.66 20.02
CA VAL A 164 14.13 6.47 20.79
C VAL A 164 15.10 7.50 20.22
N LEU A 165 15.30 8.61 20.92
CA LEU A 165 16.29 9.61 20.57
C LEU A 165 17.68 8.97 20.61
N VAL A 166 18.16 8.41 19.50
CA VAL A 166 19.58 8.09 19.35
C VAL A 166 20.29 9.42 19.10
N GLY A 167 20.80 10.01 20.18
CA GLY A 167 21.47 11.30 20.15
C GLY A 167 22.59 11.34 19.11
N ARG A 168 22.36 12.06 18.00
CA ARG A 168 23.44 12.47 17.10
C ARG A 168 24.35 13.43 17.86
N LYS A 169 25.51 12.94 18.31
CA LYS A 169 26.59 13.77 18.87
C LYS A 169 26.90 14.89 17.88
N LYS A 170 26.55 16.14 18.23
CA LYS A 170 26.97 17.33 17.47
C LYS A 170 28.49 17.39 17.50
N HIS A 171 29.12 17.19 16.35
CA HIS A 171 30.54 17.47 16.16
C HIS A 171 30.71 19.00 16.18
N ARG A 172 31.10 19.51 17.33
CA ARG A 172 31.44 20.93 17.54
C ARG A 172 32.82 21.15 16.91
N LYS A 173 32.87 21.63 15.66
CA LYS A 173 34.12 22.13 15.07
C LYS A 173 34.60 23.29 15.95
N ARG A 174 35.78 23.11 16.53
CA ARG A 174 36.56 24.16 17.19
C ARG A 174 37.15 25.03 16.09
N ASP A 175 36.69 26.26 15.97
CA ASP A 175 37.44 27.31 15.28
C ASP A 175 38.77 27.51 16.02
N LYS A 176 39.87 27.42 15.29
CA LYS A 176 41.18 27.88 15.75
C LYS A 176 41.39 29.28 15.18
N HIS A 177 41.67 30.21 16.09
CA HIS A 177 42.32 31.49 15.83
C HIS A 177 43.64 31.30 15.08
#